data_AF-A0A350XD98-F1
#
_entry.id   AF-A0A350XD98-F1
#
_cell.length_a   1.000
_cell.length_b   1.000
_cell.length_c   1.000
_cell.angle_alpha   90.00
_cell.angle_beta   90.00
_cell.angle_gamma   90.00
#
_symmetry.space_group_name_H-M   'P 1'
#
loop_
_entity.id
_entity.type
_entity.pdbx_description
1 polymer ?
#
loop_
_entity_poly.entity_id
_entity_poly.type
_entity_poly.pdbx_seq_one_letter_code
_entity_poly.pdbx_strand_id
1 'polypeptide(L)' 'MPKKPTPRPEDEESHLKKLREELDMSQEDLARELGVSSQTVSRWELGKNVPTFTVKQMKALERLLKSIGKSISDLPDHL' A
#
# COMPACT_ATOMS: atom_id res chain seq x y z
N MET A 1 6.17 -3.17 34.74
CA MET A 1 5.89 -2.67 33.38
C MET A 1 5.30 -3.81 32.58
N PRO A 2 4.06 -3.73 32.06
CA PRO A 2 3.58 -4.79 31.19
C PRO A 2 4.41 -4.78 29.91
N LYS A 3 4.96 -5.95 29.56
CA LYS A 3 5.76 -6.16 28.35
C LYS A 3 4.90 -5.80 27.14
N LYS A 4 5.42 -5.01 26.19
CA LYS A 4 4.76 -4.77 24.91
C LYS A 4 4.48 -6.14 24.25
N PRO A 5 3.25 -6.45 23.84
CA PRO A 5 2.94 -7.74 23.26
C PRO A 5 3.74 -7.94 21.97
N THR A 6 4.25 -9.16 21.77
CA THR A 6 4.99 -9.56 20.57
C THR A 6 4.05 -9.51 19.36
N PRO A 7 4.45 -8.92 18.21
CA PRO A 7 3.62 -8.89 17.02
C PRO A 7 3.42 -10.32 16.48
N ARG A 8 2.18 -10.68 16.17
CA ARG A 8 1.78 -11.87 15.40
C ARG A 8 2.27 -11.71 13.95
N PRO A 9 2.35 -12.79 13.16
CA PRO A 9 2.66 -12.70 11.73
C PRO A 9 1.68 -11.80 10.95
N GLU A 10 0.46 -11.63 11.49
CA GLU A 10 -0.60 -10.72 11.03
C GLU A 10 -0.30 -9.24 11.31
N ASP A 11 0.68 -8.96 12.17
CA ASP A 11 1.10 -7.63 12.60
C ASP A 11 2.31 -7.12 11.77
N GLU A 12 2.72 -7.84 10.71
CA GLU A 12 3.57 -7.26 9.68
C GLU A 12 2.76 -6.22 8.89
N GLU A 13 3.03 -4.96 9.19
CA GLU A 13 2.39 -3.83 8.53
C GLU A 13 2.59 -3.89 7.01
N SER A 14 1.47 -3.92 6.27
CA SER A 14 1.43 -4.02 4.80
C SER A 14 2.36 -2.98 4.15
N HIS A 15 3.13 -3.44 3.16
CA HIS A 15 3.99 -2.56 2.37
C HIS A 15 3.20 -1.49 1.63
N LEU A 16 1.99 -1.83 1.17
CA LEU A 16 1.08 -0.85 0.60
C LEU A 16 0.64 0.22 1.61
N LYS A 17 0.36 -0.18 2.86
CA LYS A 17 0.01 0.76 3.94
C LYS A 17 1.16 1.71 4.23
N LYS A 18 2.39 1.19 4.35
CA LYS A 18 3.60 2.01 4.55
C LYS A 18 3.80 3.00 3.41
N LEU A 19 3.68 2.53 2.16
CA LEU A 19 3.80 3.39 0.99
C LEU A 19 2.75 4.52 1.00
N ARG A 20 1.51 4.19 1.34
CA ARG A 20 0.42 5.16 1.45
C ARG A 20 0.71 6.22 2.51
N GLU A 21 1.23 5.81 3.66
CA GLU A 21 1.57 6.71 4.77
C GLU A 21 2.79 7.58 4.45
N GLU A 22 3.80 7.06 3.73
CA GLU A 22 4.91 7.85 3.19
C GLU A 22 4.45 8.93 2.19
N LEU A 23 3.35 8.66 1.48
CA LEU A 23 2.70 9.61 0.56
C LEU A 23 1.74 10.58 1.27
N ASP A 24 1.57 10.48 2.59
CA ASP A 24 0.60 11.24 3.38
C ASP A 24 -0.86 11.12 2.87
N MET A 25 -1.24 9.91 2.45
CA MET A 25 -2.55 9.63 1.84
C MET A 25 -3.46 8.83 2.77
N SER A 26 -4.76 9.10 2.73
CA SER A 26 -5.78 8.18 3.27
C SER A 26 -6.01 7.00 2.31
N GLN A 27 -6.66 5.92 2.78
CA GLN A 27 -7.05 4.80 1.89
C GLN A 27 -7.93 5.26 0.74
N GLU A 28 -8.77 6.28 0.96
CA GLU A 28 -9.63 6.88 -0.05
C GLU A 28 -8.84 7.68 -1.09
N ASP A 29 -7.80 8.41 -0.67
CA ASP A 29 -6.92 9.13 -1.58
C ASP A 29 -6.16 8.17 -2.49
N LEU A 30 -5.56 7.12 -1.93
CA LEU A 30 -4.86 6.12 -2.72
C LEU A 30 -5.81 5.40 -3.69
N ALA A 31 -7.01 5.07 -3.23
CA ALA A 31 -8.03 4.44 -4.06
C ALA A 31 -8.42 5.33 -5.24
N ARG A 32 -8.59 6.64 -5.02
CA ARG A 32 -8.90 7.62 -6.05
C ARG A 32 -7.79 7.71 -7.10
N GLU A 33 -6.54 7.79 -6.68
CA GLU A 33 -5.39 7.84 -7.60
C GLU A 33 -5.24 6.56 -8.45
N LEU A 34 -5.53 5.40 -7.86
CA LEU A 34 -5.49 4.11 -8.54
C LEU A 34 -6.81 3.77 -9.27
N GLY A 35 -7.86 4.59 -9.13
CA GLY A 35 -9.16 4.32 -9.74
C GLY A 35 -9.81 3.02 -9.26
N VAL A 36 -9.68 2.70 -7.96
CA VAL A 36 -10.34 1.59 -7.27
C VAL A 36 -11.20 2.10 -6.13
N SER A 37 -11.92 1.22 -5.42
CA SER A 37 -12.63 1.61 -4.19
C SER A 37 -11.70 1.60 -2.98
N SER A 38 -12.01 2.42 -1.96
CA SER A 38 -11.31 2.40 -0.66
C SER A 38 -11.38 1.02 0.00
N GLN A 39 -12.48 0.28 -0.18
CA GLN A 39 -12.61 -1.10 0.29
C GLN A 39 -11.60 -2.06 -0.37
N THR A 40 -11.28 -1.87 -1.66
CA THR A 40 -10.25 -2.65 -2.34
C THR A 40 -8.88 -2.40 -1.70
N VAL A 41 -8.53 -1.13 -1.46
CA VAL A 41 -7.27 -0.76 -0.76
C VAL A 41 -7.22 -1.36 0.65
N SER A 42 -8.31 -1.27 1.41
CA SER A 42 -8.39 -1.88 2.75
C SER A 42 -8.15 -3.40 2.71
N ARG A 43 -8.71 -4.11 1.73
CA ARG A 43 -8.49 -5.57 1.58
C ARG A 43 -7.05 -5.91 1.19
N TRP A 44 -6.40 -5.07 0.39
CA TRP A 44 -4.97 -5.21 0.08
C TRP A 44 -4.12 -5.01 1.33
N GLU A 45 -4.36 -3.94 2.09
CA GLU A 45 -3.61 -3.66 3.33
C GLU A 45 -3.79 -4.71 4.43
N LEU A 46 -4.94 -5.41 4.44
CA LEU A 46 -5.22 -6.53 5.34
C LEU A 46 -4.70 -7.89 4.83
N GLY A 47 -4.01 -7.91 3.69
CA GLY A 47 -3.51 -9.14 3.07
C GLY A 47 -4.61 -10.11 2.62
N LYS A 48 -5.86 -9.64 2.51
CA LYS A 48 -7.00 -10.50 2.12
C LYS A 48 -6.98 -10.80 0.62
N ASN A 49 -6.38 -9.92 -0.18
CA ASN A 49 -6.19 -10.07 -1.61
C ASN A 49 -4.83 -9.48 -2.02
N VAL A 50 -4.15 -10.11 -2.98
CA VAL A 50 -2.95 -9.54 -3.60
C VAL A 50 -3.36 -8.49 -4.65
N PRO A 51 -2.76 -7.29 -4.67
CA PRO A 51 -3.05 -6.28 -5.68
C PRO A 51 -2.79 -6.80 -7.09
N THR A 52 -3.77 -6.63 -7.99
CA THR A 52 -3.60 -6.85 -9.42
C THR A 52 -3.85 -5.54 -10.13
N PHE A 53 -2.82 -5.01 -10.80
CA PHE A 53 -2.88 -3.71 -11.44
C PHE A 53 -3.04 -3.84 -12.95
N THR A 54 -3.98 -3.08 -13.50
CA THR A 54 -4.00 -2.76 -14.93
C THR A 54 -2.80 -1.88 -15.29
N VAL A 55 -2.46 -1.79 -16.58
CA VAL A 55 -1.40 -0.87 -17.06
C VAL A 55 -1.67 0.59 -16.64
N LYS A 56 -2.94 1.01 -16.60
CA LYS A 56 -3.33 2.35 -16.15
C LYS A 56 -2.98 2.56 -14.67
N GLN A 57 -3.28 1.58 -13.83
CA GLN A 57 -2.97 1.60 -12.40
C GLN A 57 -1.47 1.53 -12.14
N MET A 58 -0.73 0.70 -12.87
CA MET A 58 0.74 0.66 -12.77
C MET A 58 1.36 2.02 -13.09
N LYS A 59 0.88 2.70 -14.14
CA LYS A 59 1.32 4.06 -14.46
C LYS A 59 0.94 5.07 -13.37
N ALA A 60 -0.18 4.90 -12.69
CA ALA A 60 -0.59 5.76 -11.58
C ALA A 60 0.30 5.55 -10.37
N LEU A 61 0.53 4.30 -9.97
CA LEU A 61 1.44 3.93 -8.90
C LEU A 61 2.86 4.48 -9.14
N GLU A 62 3.39 4.33 -10.34
CA GLU A 62 4.70 4.87 -10.73
C GLU A 62 4.79 6.41 -10.59
N ARG A 63 3.71 7.14 -10.87
CA ARG A 63 3.68 8.61 -10.66
C ARG A 63 3.70 8.95 -9.17
N LEU A 64 2.98 8.20 -8.35
CA LEU A 64 2.98 8.38 -6.89
C LEU A 64 4.37 8.12 -6.31
N LEU A 65 5.00 7.01 -6.69
CA LEU A 65 6.36 6.66 -6.23
C LEU A 65 7.38 7.75 -6.58
N LYS A 66 7.31 8.29 -7.81
CA LYS A 66 8.19 9.39 -8.22
C LYS A 66 8.04 10.64 -7.37
N SER A 67 6.86 10.91 -6.80
CA SER A 67 6.64 12.07 -5.93
C SER A 67 7.42 12.01 -4.63
N ILE A 68 7.77 10.80 -4.17
CA ILE A 68 8.60 10.54 -2.98
C ILE A 68 10.00 10.04 -3.34
N GLY A 69 10.43 10.22 -4.60
CA GLY A 69 11.77 9.84 -5.05
C GLY A 69 12.00 8.33 -5.19
N LYS A 70 10.93 7.53 -5.31
CA LYS A 70 10.97 6.08 -5.50
C LYS A 70 10.55 5.68 -6.92
N SER A 71 10.74 4.41 -7.24
CA SER A 71 10.36 3.74 -8.49
C SER A 71 9.72 2.38 -8.19
N ILE A 72 9.09 1.76 -9.19
CA ILE A 72 8.59 0.38 -9.06
C ILE A 72 9.69 -0.60 -8.60
N SER A 73 10.95 -0.38 -9.00
CA SER A 73 12.07 -1.25 -8.61
C SER A 73 12.41 -1.19 -7.11
N ASP A 74 11.94 -0.16 -6.39
CA ASP A 74 12.12 -0.01 -4.95
C ASP A 74 11.01 -0.70 -4.15
N LEU A 75 9.99 -1.22 -4.83
CA LEU A 75 8.90 -1.96 -4.18
C LEU A 75 9.35 -3.38 -3.82
N PRO A 76 8.84 -3.94 -2.72
CA PRO A 76 8.98 -5.35 -2.42
C PRO A 76 8.24 -6.20 -3.47
N ASP A 77 8.67 -7.45 -3.64
CA ASP A 77 8.00 -8.43 -4.52
C ASP A 77 6.56 -8.77 -4.05
N HIS A 78 6.20 -8.37 -2.82
CA HIS A 78 4.90 -8.59 -2.20
C HIS A 78 4.36 -7.29 -1.58
N LEU A 79 3.20 -6.85 -2.05
CA LEU A 79 2.49 -5.64 -1.59
C LEU A 79 1.37 -5.96 -0.62
#